data_AF-A0A917MC81-F1
#
_entry.id   AF-A0A917MC81-F1
#
_cell.length_a   1.000
_cell.length_b   1.000
_cell.length_c   1.000
_cell.angle_alpha   90.00
_cell.angle_beta   90.00
_cell.angle_gamma   90.00
#
_symmetry.space_group_name_H-M   'P 1'
#
loop_
_entity.id
_entity.type
_entity.pdbx_description
1 polymer ?
#
loop_
_entity_poly.entity_id
_entity_poly.type
_entity_poly.pdbx_seq_one_letter_code
_entity_poly.pdbx_strand_id
1 'polypeptide(L)'
;MNKNKIAIFFSFIFILFVTAPTVVTLIDESIDISFIYSTSEEEEQGQKADKNVKVFIVQVKPNEFEFAKVSNDNNLGHNNANYPKPYLNVVFPPPEYNVA
;
A
#
# COMPACT_ATOMS: atom_id res chain seq x y z
N MET A 1 14.98 -28.45 27.50
CA MET A 1 15.38 -27.12 26.97
C MET A 1 14.94 -26.85 25.51
N ASN A 2 14.45 -27.84 24.74
CA ASN A 2 13.99 -27.63 23.36
C ASN A 2 12.60 -26.98 23.22
N LYS A 3 11.69 -27.22 24.17
CA LYS A 3 10.33 -26.63 24.17
C LYS A 3 10.37 -25.09 24.29
N ASN A 4 11.31 -24.53 25.04
CA ASN A 4 11.43 -23.08 25.16
C ASN A 4 12.01 -22.48 23.87
N LYS A 5 12.94 -23.19 23.21
CA LYS A 5 13.50 -22.75 21.92
C LYS A 5 12.44 -22.75 20.82
N ILE A 6 11.56 -23.76 20.77
CA ILE A 6 10.48 -23.79 19.78
C ILE A 6 9.46 -22.66 20.04
N ALA A 7 9.12 -22.40 21.30
CA ALA A 7 8.22 -21.30 21.66
C ALA A 7 8.82 -19.93 21.29
N ILE A 8 10.11 -19.72 21.55
CA ILE A 8 10.83 -18.50 21.17
C ILE A 8 10.85 -18.34 19.65
N PHE A 9 11.12 -19.42 18.90
CA PHE A 9 11.10 -19.39 17.43
C PHE A 9 9.75 -18.95 16.86
N PHE A 10 8.65 -19.55 17.32
CA PHE A 10 7.32 -19.14 16.89
C PHE A 10 6.96 -17.72 17.34
N SER A 11 7.41 -17.29 18.51
CA SER A 11 7.22 -15.90 18.97
C SER A 11 7.92 -14.91 18.05
N PHE A 12 9.15 -15.21 17.61
CA PHE A 12 9.87 -14.37 16.65
C PHE A 12 9.17 -14.29 15.30
N ILE A 13 8.66 -15.41 14.78
CA ILE A 13 7.88 -15.43 13.53
C ILE A 13 6.65 -14.53 13.67
N PHE A 14 5.93 -14.63 14.79
CA PHE A 14 4.72 -13.85 15.02
C PHE A 14 5.02 -12.35 15.10
N ILE A 15 6.09 -11.98 15.81
CA ILE A 15 6.54 -10.58 15.87
C ILE A 15 6.89 -10.08 14.47
N LEU A 16 7.66 -10.85 13.69
CA LEU A 16 8.06 -10.46 12.34
C LEU A 16 6.84 -10.29 11.42
N PHE A 17 5.84 -11.15 11.55
CA PHE A 17 4.62 -11.10 10.76
C PHE A 17 3.81 -9.81 11.04
N VAL A 18 3.63 -9.46 12.32
CA VAL A 18 2.88 -8.25 12.70
C VAL A 18 3.65 -6.98 12.36
N THR A 19 4.98 -6.97 12.46
CA THR A 19 5.80 -5.78 12.16
C THR A 19 6.17 -5.63 10.69
N ALA A 20 5.99 -6.66 9.86
CA ALA A 20 6.33 -6.64 8.44
C ALA A 20 5.76 -5.42 7.68
N PRO A 21 4.44 -5.12 7.70
CA PRO A 21 3.91 -3.95 7.00
C PRO A 21 4.53 -2.64 7.51
N THR A 22 4.75 -2.51 8.83
CA THR A 22 5.37 -1.32 9.43
C THR A 22 6.81 -1.11 8.97
N VAL A 23 7.60 -2.18 8.91
CA VAL A 23 9.00 -2.10 8.44
C VAL A 23 9.06 -1.74 6.96
N VAL A 24 8.18 -2.33 6.13
CA VAL A 24 8.11 -2.03 4.69
C VAL A 24 7.77 -0.55 4.46
N THR A 25 6.75 -0.03 5.14
CA THR A 25 6.37 1.40 5.04
C THR A 25 7.45 2.36 5.54
N LEU A 26 8.33 1.90 6.43
CA LEU A 26 9.41 2.73 6.97
C LEU A 26 10.60 2.83 6.02
N ILE A 27 10.81 1.83 5.17
CA ILE A 27 11.87 1.83 4.15
C ILE A 27 11.43 2.68 2.94
N ASP A 28 10.17 2.53 2.52
CA ASP A 28 9.62 3.22 1.36
C ASP A 28 8.11 3.39 1.48
N GLU A 29 7.66 4.65 1.52
CA GLU A 29 6.25 5.03 1.65
C GLU A 29 5.46 4.78 0.34
N SER A 30 6.15 4.58 -0.79
CA SER A 30 5.50 4.33 -2.08
C SER A 30 5.09 2.87 -2.30
N ILE A 31 5.54 1.96 -1.43
CA ILE A 31 5.22 0.53 -1.54
C ILE A 31 3.80 0.27 -1.04
N ASP A 32 2.96 -0.30 -1.91
CA ASP A 32 1.60 -0.68 -1.57
C ASP A 32 1.56 -1.90 -0.64
N ILE A 33 1.09 -1.69 0.60
CA ILE A 33 0.89 -2.72 1.62
C ILE A 33 -0.51 -3.35 1.60
N SER A 34 -1.41 -2.90 0.72
CA SER A 34 -2.79 -3.41 0.60
C SER A 34 -2.84 -4.92 0.40
N PHE A 35 -1.88 -5.49 -0.33
CA PHE A 35 -1.76 -6.92 -0.57
C PHE A 35 -1.64 -7.73 0.74
N ILE A 36 -0.85 -7.24 1.72
CA ILE A 36 -0.64 -7.92 3.01
C ILE A 36 -1.94 -7.99 3.80
N TYR A 37 -2.73 -6.91 3.80
CA TYR A 37 -4.01 -6.86 4.50
C TYR A 37 -5.11 -7.62 3.75
N SER A 38 -5.14 -7.55 2.42
CA SER A 38 -6.12 -8.28 1.59
C SER A 38 -5.99 -9.81 1.71
N THR A 39 -4.78 -10.31 1.97
CA THR A 39 -4.55 -11.75 2.19
C THR A 39 -4.98 -12.19 3.59
N SER A 40 -5.05 -11.25 4.55
CA SER A 40 -5.42 -11.53 5.94
C SER A 40 -6.93 -11.39 6.22
N GLU A 41 -7.69 -10.86 5.27
CA GLU A 41 -9.14 -10.71 5.33
C GLU A 41 -9.83 -12.03 4.89
N GLU A 42 -9.70 -13.08 5.72
CA GLU A 42 -10.29 -14.42 5.49
C GLU A 42 -11.76 -14.53 5.95
N GLU A 43 -12.54 -13.44 5.97
CA GLU A 43 -13.96 -13.47 6.37
C GLU A 43 -14.99 -13.34 5.24
N GLU A 44 -14.56 -13.32 3.97
CA GLU A 44 -15.50 -13.32 2.83
C GLU A 44 -15.25 -14.46 1.84
N GLN A 45 -15.80 -15.63 2.16
CA GLN A 45 -16.70 -16.43 1.31
C GLN A 45 -16.64 -17.89 1.71
N GLY A 46 -17.69 -18.31 2.42
CA GLY A 46 -18.01 -19.71 2.56
C GLY A 46 -18.12 -20.38 1.17
N GLN A 47 -17.41 -21.50 1.03
CA GLN A 47 -17.59 -22.50 -0.02
C GLN A 47 -17.10 -22.10 -1.43
N LYS A 48 -16.08 -22.84 -1.87
CA LYS A 48 -15.58 -23.04 -3.25
C LYS A 48 -14.40 -22.16 -3.68
N ALA A 49 -13.18 -22.62 -3.39
CA ALA A 49 -12.10 -22.71 -4.38
C ALA A 49 -10.86 -23.40 -3.78
N ASP A 50 -10.91 -24.72 -3.60
CA ASP A 50 -9.91 -25.52 -4.31
C ASP A 50 -9.82 -25.08 -5.77
N LYS A 51 -8.73 -24.39 -6.14
CA LYS A 51 -7.96 -24.56 -7.38
C LYS A 51 -7.05 -23.36 -7.64
N ASN A 52 -5.75 -23.61 -7.49
CA ASN A 52 -4.64 -22.78 -7.96
C ASN A 52 -4.32 -21.57 -7.09
N VAL A 53 -3.56 -21.79 -6.01
CA VAL A 53 -2.59 -20.81 -5.55
C VAL A 53 -1.63 -20.55 -6.71
N LYS A 54 -1.97 -19.60 -7.60
CA LYS A 54 -1.05 -19.08 -8.59
C LYS A 54 -0.05 -18.24 -7.82
N VAL A 55 1.01 -18.89 -7.35
CA VAL A 55 2.22 -18.21 -6.90
C VAL A 55 2.73 -17.44 -8.11
N PHE A 56 2.46 -16.14 -8.18
CA PHE A 56 3.10 -15.25 -9.12
C PHE A 56 4.56 -15.10 -8.67
N ILE A 57 5.40 -16.06 -9.08
CA ILE A 57 6.84 -15.89 -9.03
C ILE A 57 7.14 -14.81 -10.07
N VAL A 58 7.18 -13.55 -9.63
CA VAL A 58 7.71 -12.47 -10.44
C VAL A 58 9.18 -12.81 -10.69
N GLN A 59 9.49 -13.32 -11.90
CA GLN A 59 10.86 -13.38 -12.37
C GLN A 59 11.33 -11.94 -12.55
N VAL A 60 11.83 -11.36 -11.46
CA VAL A 60 12.61 -10.13 -11.51
C VAL A 60 13.88 -10.50 -12.26
N LYS A 61 13.91 -10.20 -13.57
CA LYS A 61 15.18 -10.12 -14.29
C LYS A 61 16.07 -9.19 -13.46
N PRO A 62 17.34 -9.50 -13.24
CA PRO A 62 18.29 -8.52 -12.74
C PRO A 62 18.51 -7.51 -13.85
N ASN A 63 17.51 -6.67 -14.13
CA ASN A 63 17.79 -5.38 -14.69
C ASN A 63 18.56 -4.69 -13.59
N GLU A 64 19.80 -4.33 -13.91
CA GLU A 64 20.61 -3.42 -13.13
C GLU A 64 19.69 -2.28 -12.70
N PHE A 65 19.29 -2.28 -11.43
CA PHE A 65 18.61 -1.17 -10.82
C PHE A 65 19.65 -0.06 -10.77
N GLU A 66 19.79 0.63 -11.90
CA GLU A 66 20.47 1.90 -11.94
C GLU A 66 19.57 2.85 -11.15
N PHE A 67 19.85 2.95 -9.86
CA PHE A 67 19.32 4.02 -9.03
C PHE A 67 19.86 5.31 -9.63
N ALA A 68 19.14 5.84 -10.62
CA ALA A 68 19.33 7.19 -11.08
C ALA A 68 19.20 8.04 -9.83
N LYS A 69 20.33 8.56 -9.37
CA LYS A 69 20.40 9.49 -8.26
C LYS A 69 19.59 10.69 -8.70
N VAL A 70 18.31 10.70 -8.33
CA VAL A 70 17.48 11.90 -8.42
C VAL A 70 18.17 12.88 -7.49
N SER A 71 18.92 13.80 -8.08
CA SER A 71 19.39 14.97 -7.37
C SER A 71 18.14 15.61 -6.79
N ASN A 72 18.04 15.53 -5.46
CA ASN A 72 16.97 16.16 -4.72
C ASN A 72 17.17 17.67 -4.84
N ASP A 73 16.72 18.23 -5.96
CA ASP A 73 16.52 19.66 -6.09
C ASP A 73 15.37 19.97 -5.14
N ASN A 74 15.73 20.34 -3.91
CA ASN A 74 14.84 20.84 -2.87
C ASN A 74 14.22 22.20 -3.26
N ASN A 75 13.81 22.37 -4.51
CA ASN A 75 12.95 23.46 -4.93
C ASN A 75 11.52 23.16 -4.47
N LEU A 76 11.33 23.19 -3.15
CA LEU A 76 10.07 23.59 -2.52
C LEU A 76 9.82 25.08 -2.84
N GLY A 77 9.66 25.36 -4.13
CA GLY A 77 9.21 26.65 -4.62
C GLY A 77 7.76 26.80 -4.22
N HIS A 78 7.51 27.58 -3.18
CA HIS A 78 6.14 27.98 -2.84
C HIS A 78 5.62 28.88 -3.98
N ASN A 79 4.86 28.29 -4.89
CA ASN A 79 4.10 29.03 -5.88
C ASN A 79 2.79 29.49 -5.23
N ASN A 80 2.74 30.77 -4.87
CA ASN A 80 1.47 31.43 -4.62
C ASN A 80 0.73 31.58 -5.94
N ALA A 81 -0.09 30.60 -6.27
CA ALA A 81 -1.02 30.72 -7.37
C ALA A 81 -1.97 31.89 -7.07
N ASN A 82 -1.81 32.96 -7.83
CA ASN A 82 -2.59 34.18 -7.69
C ASN A 82 -3.96 33.92 -8.33
N TYR A 83 -4.82 33.19 -7.62
CA TYR A 83 -6.15 32.85 -8.13
C TYR A 83 -7.04 34.10 -8.15
N PRO A 84 -7.78 34.34 -9.25
CA PRO A 84 -8.79 35.38 -9.26
C PRO A 84 -9.86 35.04 -8.22
N LYS A 85 -10.38 36.06 -7.54
CA LYS A 85 -11.41 35.91 -6.52
C LYS A 85 -12.58 35.09 -7.12
N PRO A 86 -12.95 33.94 -6.52
CA PRO A 86 -14.06 33.15 -7.05
C PRO A 86 -15.33 33.99 -7.00
N TYR A 87 -16.12 33.91 -8.07
CA TYR A 87 -17.43 34.55 -8.11
C TYR A 87 -18.35 33.84 -7.12
N LEU A 88 -18.42 34.38 -5.90
CA LEU A 88 -19.24 33.87 -4.78
C LEU A 88 -20.74 33.77 -5.10
N ASN A 89 -21.18 34.40 -6.19
CA ASN A 89 -22.58 34.38 -6.63
C ASN A 89 -22.88 33.26 -7.65
N VAL A 90 -21.94 32.38 -7.95
CA VAL A 90 -22.19 31.20 -8.78
C VAL A 90 -22.69 30.07 -7.89
N VAL A 91 -24.00 30.00 -7.73
CA VAL A 91 -24.66 28.83 -7.13
C VAL A 91 -24.87 27.82 -8.24
N PHE A 92 -24.14 26.70 -8.19
CA PHE A 92 -24.40 25.59 -9.09
C PHE A 92 -25.67 24.87 -8.62
N PRO A 93 -26.66 24.65 -9.50
CA PRO A 93 -27.81 23.83 -9.14
C PRO A 93 -27.35 22.40 -8.83
N PRO A 94 -28.02 21.70 -7.89
CA PRO A 94 -27.75 20.30 -7.63
C PRO A 94 -27.96 19.47 -8.91
N PRO A 95 -27.16 18.43 -9.14
CA PRO A 95 -27.32 17.54 -10.29
C PRO A 95 -28.74 16.96 -10.35
N GLU A 96 -29.33 16.91 -11.54
CA GLU A 96 -30.60 16.24 -11.76
C GLU A 96 -30.41 14.74 -11.56
N TYR A 97 -31.03 14.18 -10.53
CA TYR A 97 -31.15 12.73 -10.40
C TYR A 97 -32.16 12.25 -11.44
N ASN A 98 -31.66 11.75 -12.57
CA ASN A 98 -32.46 10.97 -13.50
C ASN A 98 -32.87 9.66 -12.80
N VAL A 99 -34.03 9.67 -12.14
CA VAL A 99 -34.70 8.44 -11.70
C VAL A 99 -35.46 7.91 -12.91
N ALA A 100 -34.86 6.95 -13.60
CA ALA A 100 -35.49 6.13 -14.64
C ALA A 100 -35.38 4.65 -14.25
#